data_AF-A0A7S2P202-F1
#
_entry.id   AF-A0A7S2P202-F1
#
_cell.length_a   1.000
_cell.length_b   1.000
_cell.length_c   1.000
_cell.angle_alpha   90.00
_cell.angle_beta   90.00
_cell.angle_gamma   90.00
#
_symmetry.space_group_name_H-M   'P 1'
#
loop_
_entity.id
_entity.type
_entity.pdbx_description
1 polymer ?
#
loop_
_entity_poly.entity_id
_entity_poly.type
_entity_poly.pdbx_seq_one_letter_code
_entity_poly.pdbx_strand_id
1 'polypeptide(L)'
;ERERFSPRVPPPPPRECFRATGSMAAAVLAGRPLAGPVVWWVRNDLRVQDNPVLRLAAGEAHLDGRTFAAVYVLDPRFFDASPYGRVTDPQFDKSVPARKPVSFGNRKCSAQRARFILQSIRCLGDELAGKGVQLQVCYGLPETIFGALPEGSTVVCLQEPVSVECTDIEANVQAVLAKRGGSLVRDWGAMSLYHRDDLPFRLQDGQYPNSFTELGYTLGWDDIWSMPGRGDWATPVR
;
A
#
# COMPACT_ATOMS: atom_id res chain seq x y z
N GLU A 1 -12.73 46.86 -16.35
CA GLU A 1 -13.80 45.99 -16.85
C GLU A 1 -13.80 44.64 -16.13
N ARG A 2 -14.97 44.02 -15.96
CA ARG A 2 -15.08 42.62 -15.49
C ARG A 2 -14.90 41.70 -16.70
N GLU A 3 -13.74 41.06 -16.84
CA GLU A 3 -13.59 39.95 -17.77
C GLU A 3 -14.51 38.82 -17.31
N ARG A 4 -15.54 38.55 -18.11
CA ARG A 4 -16.45 37.41 -17.93
C ARG A 4 -15.63 36.17 -18.22
N PHE A 5 -15.37 35.36 -17.19
CA PHE A 5 -14.97 33.97 -17.37
C PHE A 5 -16.00 33.30 -18.29
N SER A 6 -15.55 32.87 -19.47
CA SER A 6 -16.34 32.09 -20.41
C SER A 6 -16.90 30.85 -19.69
N PRO A 7 -18.16 30.44 -19.93
CA PRO A 7 -18.70 29.24 -19.32
C PRO A 7 -17.83 28.05 -19.72
N ARG A 8 -17.12 27.47 -18.73
CA ARG A 8 -16.31 26.28 -18.94
C ARG A 8 -17.23 25.16 -19.39
N VAL A 9 -17.06 24.71 -20.63
CA VAL A 9 -17.75 23.53 -21.16
C VAL A 9 -17.43 22.35 -20.23
N PRO A 10 -18.42 21.66 -19.66
CA PRO A 10 -18.17 20.50 -18.82
C PRO A 10 -17.41 19.45 -19.65
N PRO A 11 -16.41 18.76 -19.07
CA PRO A 11 -15.73 17.68 -19.77
C PRO A 11 -16.76 16.62 -20.20
N PRO A 12 -16.54 15.97 -21.36
CA PRO A 12 -17.45 14.93 -21.84
C PRO A 12 -17.59 13.82 -20.79
N PRO A 13 -18.77 13.17 -20.67
CA PRO A 13 -18.95 12.07 -19.74
C PRO A 13 -17.90 10.97 -20.02
N PRO A 14 -17.37 10.30 -18.97
CA PRO A 14 -16.38 9.27 -19.16
C PRO A 14 -16.95 8.20 -20.10
N ARG A 15 -16.22 7.92 -21.19
CA ARG A 15 -16.51 6.80 -22.07
C ARG A 15 -16.56 5.55 -21.21
N GLU A 16 -17.62 4.74 -21.37
CA GLU A 16 -17.79 3.46 -20.69
C GLU A 16 -16.45 2.72 -20.69
N CYS A 17 -15.79 2.74 -19.53
CA CYS A 17 -14.62 1.93 -19.31
C CYS A 17 -15.15 0.50 -19.26
N PHE A 18 -14.99 -0.17 -20.41
CA PHE A 18 -15.25 -1.58 -20.55
C PHE A 18 -14.66 -2.27 -19.32
N ARG A 19 -15.54 -2.84 -18.49
CA ARG A 19 -15.15 -3.59 -17.31
C ARG A 19 -14.35 -4.80 -17.77
N ALA A 20 -13.05 -4.64 -17.92
CA ALA A 20 -12.13 -5.71 -17.63
C ALA A 20 -12.04 -5.77 -16.11
N THR A 21 -13.12 -6.24 -15.47
CA THR A 21 -12.98 -6.97 -14.21
C THR A 21 -12.15 -8.20 -14.56
N GLY A 22 -10.83 -8.03 -14.58
CA GLY A 22 -9.90 -9.10 -14.27
C GLY A 22 -10.13 -9.46 -12.81
N SER A 23 -11.27 -10.08 -12.55
CA SER A 23 -11.48 -10.94 -11.41
C SER A 23 -10.34 -11.95 -11.48
N MET A 24 -9.31 -11.75 -10.67
CA MET A 24 -8.32 -12.78 -10.37
C MET A 24 -8.92 -13.83 -9.43
N ALA A 25 -10.23 -14.05 -9.47
CA ALA A 25 -10.85 -15.24 -8.91
C ALA A 25 -10.93 -16.29 -10.02
N ALA A 26 -10.34 -17.45 -9.72
CA ALA A 26 -10.37 -18.70 -10.48
C ALA A 26 -9.34 -18.84 -11.62
N ALA A 27 -8.06 -18.69 -11.30
CA ALA A 27 -7.11 -19.71 -11.74
C ALA A 27 -6.99 -20.75 -10.61
N VAL A 28 -7.98 -21.64 -10.51
CA VAL A 28 -7.79 -22.93 -9.83
C VAL A 28 -6.83 -23.72 -10.72
N LEU A 29 -5.55 -23.37 -10.63
CA LEU A 29 -4.49 -24.22 -11.13
C LEU A 29 -4.39 -25.36 -10.13
N ALA A 30 -4.68 -26.56 -10.62
CA ALA A 30 -4.43 -27.83 -9.96
C ALA A 30 -2.95 -27.89 -9.53
N GLY A 31 -2.67 -27.37 -8.35
CA GLY A 31 -1.40 -27.41 -7.65
C GLY A 31 -1.63 -28.01 -6.27
N ARG A 32 -0.59 -28.60 -5.69
CA ARG A 32 -0.63 -29.06 -4.30
C ARG A 32 -1.22 -27.96 -3.40
N PRO A 33 -2.06 -28.31 -2.40
CA PRO A 33 -2.52 -27.34 -1.42
C PRO A 33 -1.30 -26.65 -0.79
N LEU A 34 -1.29 -25.32 -0.82
CA LEU A 34 -0.23 -24.53 -0.21
C LEU A 34 -0.25 -24.77 1.29
N ALA A 35 0.82 -25.35 1.83
CA ALA A 35 0.89 -25.78 3.23
C ALA A 35 1.19 -24.62 4.20
N GLY A 36 1.83 -23.55 3.74
CA GLY A 36 2.23 -22.43 4.59
C GLY A 36 1.05 -21.55 5.05
N PRO A 37 1.23 -20.67 6.05
CA PRO A 37 0.20 -19.71 6.47
C PRO A 37 -0.07 -18.61 5.42
N VAL A 38 -1.20 -17.94 5.58
CA VAL A 38 -1.45 -16.63 4.96
C VAL A 38 -1.12 -15.55 5.99
N VAL A 39 -0.21 -14.65 5.63
CA VAL A 39 0.35 -13.66 6.53
C VAL A 39 -0.04 -12.27 6.07
N TRP A 40 -0.74 -11.51 6.90
CA TRP A 40 -0.88 -10.07 6.72
C TRP A 40 0.39 -9.38 7.20
N TRP A 41 1.16 -8.86 6.25
CA TRP A 41 2.30 -8.00 6.53
C TRP A 41 1.82 -6.57 6.72
N VAL A 42 1.72 -6.20 7.99
CA VAL A 42 1.31 -4.88 8.45
C VAL A 42 2.44 -3.87 8.20
N ARG A 43 2.11 -2.74 7.58
CA ARG A 43 3.04 -1.65 7.28
C ARG A 43 2.52 -0.31 7.80
N ASN A 44 2.12 0.60 6.91
CA ASN A 44 1.53 1.91 7.25
C ASN A 44 0.00 1.85 7.39
N ASP A 45 -0.57 0.64 7.33
CA ASP A 45 -1.98 0.30 7.49
C ASP A 45 -2.26 -0.29 8.89
N LEU A 46 -1.74 0.34 9.95
CA LEU A 46 -1.84 -0.10 11.35
C LEU A 46 -3.26 0.07 11.94
N ARG A 47 -4.27 -0.55 11.33
CA ARG A 47 -5.68 -0.48 11.71
C ARG A 47 -6.44 -1.73 11.28
N VAL A 48 -7.50 -2.08 12.00
CA VAL A 48 -8.42 -3.14 11.58
C VAL A 48 -9.59 -2.57 10.77
N GLN A 49 -10.09 -1.39 11.15
CA GLN A 49 -11.20 -0.73 10.47
C GLN A 49 -10.81 -0.29 9.06
N ASP A 50 -11.71 -0.51 8.11
CA ASP A 50 -11.52 -0.18 6.70
C ASP A 50 -10.11 -0.58 6.19
N ASN A 51 -9.78 -1.85 6.42
CA ASN A 51 -8.52 -2.43 5.97
C ASN A 51 -8.80 -3.56 4.96
N PRO A 52 -8.81 -3.26 3.65
CA PRO A 52 -9.02 -4.27 2.61
C PRO A 52 -7.86 -5.26 2.52
N VAL A 53 -6.63 -4.88 2.90
CA VAL A 53 -5.46 -5.77 2.96
C VAL A 53 -5.68 -6.87 4.00
N LEU A 54 -6.10 -6.49 5.20
CA LEU A 54 -6.48 -7.43 6.26
C LEU A 54 -7.65 -8.30 5.83
N ARG A 55 -8.70 -7.70 5.25
CA ARG A 55 -9.88 -8.45 4.76
C ARG A 55 -9.49 -9.49 3.71
N LEU A 56 -8.61 -9.13 2.78
CA LEU A 56 -8.07 -10.04 1.78
C LEU A 56 -7.29 -11.17 2.44
N ALA A 57 -6.30 -10.85 3.28
CA ALA A 57 -5.45 -11.84 3.93
C ALA A 57 -6.24 -12.83 4.80
N ALA A 58 -7.17 -12.33 5.62
CA ALA A 58 -8.01 -13.17 6.47
C ALA A 58 -9.03 -13.97 5.65
N GLY A 59 -9.56 -13.40 4.56
CA GLY A 59 -10.48 -14.07 3.65
C GLY A 59 -9.81 -15.23 2.91
N GLU A 60 -8.63 -15.00 2.32
CA GLU A 60 -7.83 -16.04 1.67
C GLU A 60 -7.47 -17.16 2.65
N ALA A 61 -7.02 -16.82 3.88
CA ALA A 61 -6.73 -17.81 4.92
C ALA A 61 -7.96 -18.67 5.24
N HIS A 62 -9.12 -18.04 5.38
CA HIS A 62 -10.37 -18.72 5.70
C HIS A 62 -10.85 -19.63 4.57
N LEU A 63 -10.81 -19.16 3.32
CA LEU A 63 -11.25 -19.92 2.15
C LEU A 63 -10.34 -21.13 1.88
N ASP A 64 -9.03 -20.96 2.04
CA ASP A 64 -8.05 -22.04 1.85
C ASP A 64 -7.97 -23.00 3.06
N GLY A 65 -8.59 -22.67 4.19
CA GLY A 65 -8.45 -23.43 5.45
C GLY A 65 -7.04 -23.36 6.04
N ARG A 66 -6.31 -22.27 5.77
CA ARG A 66 -4.90 -22.05 6.18
C ARG A 66 -4.83 -21.20 7.45
N THR A 67 -3.70 -21.30 8.16
CA THR A 67 -3.47 -20.45 9.34
C THR A 67 -3.29 -18.99 8.92
N PHE A 68 -3.99 -18.09 9.58
CA PHE A 68 -3.81 -16.64 9.46
C PHE A 68 -2.82 -16.12 10.50
N ALA A 69 -1.91 -15.23 10.10
CA ALA A 69 -1.02 -14.51 11.02
C ALA A 69 -0.88 -13.04 10.64
N ALA A 70 -0.78 -12.16 11.64
CA ALA A 70 -0.44 -10.75 11.45
C ALA A 70 1.01 -10.51 11.87
N VAL A 71 1.81 -9.90 10.99
CA VAL A 71 3.24 -9.66 11.22
C VAL A 71 3.58 -8.19 10.93
N TYR A 72 4.21 -7.52 11.88
CA TYR A 72 4.85 -6.22 11.69
C TYR A 72 6.37 -6.39 11.79
N VAL A 73 7.11 -5.79 10.85
CA VAL A 73 8.57 -5.86 10.82
C VAL A 73 9.17 -4.47 11.08
N LEU A 74 9.87 -4.32 12.20
CA LEU A 74 10.73 -3.18 12.49
C LEU A 74 12.02 -3.33 11.67
N ASP A 75 12.02 -2.74 10.48
CA ASP A 75 13.17 -2.81 9.58
C ASP A 75 14.28 -1.82 10.02
N PRO A 76 15.49 -2.32 10.36
CA PRO A 76 16.60 -1.49 10.83
C PRO A 76 16.95 -0.35 9.88
N ARG A 77 16.69 -0.48 8.58
CA ARG A 77 16.97 0.55 7.58
C ARG A 77 16.16 1.83 7.79
N PHE A 78 15.05 1.76 8.54
CA PHE A 78 14.23 2.93 8.86
C PHE A 78 14.41 3.44 10.29
N PHE A 79 14.78 2.57 11.24
CA PHE A 79 14.81 2.92 12.68
C PHE A 79 16.22 3.16 13.25
N ASP A 80 17.27 2.56 12.67
CA ASP A 80 18.65 2.68 13.14
C ASP A 80 19.45 3.68 12.27
N ALA A 81 20.71 3.36 11.97
CA ALA A 81 21.52 4.01 10.96
C ALA A 81 21.06 3.51 9.59
N SER A 82 20.28 4.36 8.93
CA SER A 82 19.79 4.07 7.60
C SER A 82 20.95 4.02 6.59
N PRO A 83 21.10 2.94 5.79
CA PRO A 83 21.98 2.96 4.62
C PRO A 83 21.50 3.98 3.58
N TYR A 84 20.22 4.39 3.69
CA TYR A 84 19.67 5.53 2.98
C TYR A 84 20.14 6.79 3.69
N GLY A 85 21.13 7.47 3.12
CA GLY A 85 21.32 8.88 3.41
C GLY A 85 20.06 9.71 3.21
N ARG A 86 20.11 11.01 3.57
CA ARG A 86 19.32 11.99 2.80
C ARG A 86 19.73 11.73 1.34
N VAL A 87 18.78 11.32 0.51
CA VAL A 87 19.04 11.01 -0.90
C VAL A 87 19.69 12.25 -1.51
N THR A 88 21.01 12.22 -1.68
CA THR A 88 21.75 13.23 -2.45
C THR A 88 21.83 12.82 -3.92
N ASP A 89 21.07 11.81 -4.32
CA ASP A 89 20.93 11.43 -5.72
C ASP A 89 19.85 12.32 -6.34
N PRO A 90 20.21 13.33 -7.15
CA PRO A 90 19.24 14.22 -7.78
C PRO A 90 18.34 13.47 -8.77
N GLN A 91 18.75 12.26 -9.21
CA GLN A 91 18.04 11.44 -10.17
C GLN A 91 17.19 10.35 -9.50
N PHE A 92 17.28 10.16 -8.17
CA PHE A 92 16.58 9.10 -7.43
C PHE A 92 16.84 7.65 -7.91
N ASP A 93 17.82 7.42 -8.80
CA ASP A 93 18.02 6.17 -9.53
C ASP A 93 18.53 4.98 -8.69
N LYS A 94 19.02 5.20 -7.47
CA LYS A 94 19.67 4.14 -6.68
C LYS A 94 18.69 3.35 -5.84
N SER A 95 18.63 2.05 -6.12
CA SER A 95 17.95 1.02 -5.32
C SER A 95 18.61 0.78 -3.96
N VAL A 96 17.87 0.19 -3.02
CA VAL A 96 18.34 -0.17 -1.66
C VAL A 96 19.71 -0.85 -1.64
N PRO A 97 20.01 -1.84 -2.50
CA PRO A 97 21.30 -2.54 -2.48
C PRO A 97 22.48 -1.67 -2.95
N ALA A 98 22.21 -0.62 -3.72
CA ALA A 98 23.23 0.24 -4.34
C ALA A 98 23.56 1.50 -3.53
N ARG A 99 22.82 1.77 -2.44
CA ARG A 99 23.01 2.97 -1.62
C ARG A 99 24.11 2.76 -0.57
N LYS A 100 25.05 3.72 -0.51
CA LYS A 100 26.09 3.77 0.52
C LYS A 100 25.59 4.62 1.70
N PRO A 101 25.77 4.19 2.96
CA PRO A 101 25.47 5.01 4.12
C PRO A 101 26.32 6.30 4.06
N VAL A 102 25.66 7.44 4.12
CA VAL A 102 26.34 8.72 4.38
C VAL A 102 26.38 8.96 5.88
N SER A 103 27.55 9.30 6.39
CA SER A 103 27.84 9.54 7.82
C SER A 103 27.19 10.80 8.39
N PHE A 104 26.21 11.41 7.71
CA PHE A 104 25.42 12.48 8.32
C PHE A 104 24.52 11.87 9.39
N GLY A 105 24.91 12.05 10.66
CA GLY A 105 24.38 11.36 11.86
C GLY A 105 22.91 11.57 12.22
N ASN A 106 22.02 11.81 11.25
CA ASN A 106 20.58 11.88 11.48
C ASN A 106 19.96 10.50 11.22
N ARG A 107 19.28 9.96 12.24
CA ARG A 107 18.42 8.79 12.10
C ARG A 107 17.29 9.10 11.13
N LYS A 108 16.94 8.14 10.26
CA LYS A 108 15.84 8.29 9.30
C LYS A 108 14.48 8.42 9.98
N CYS A 109 14.31 7.75 11.12
CA CYS A 109 13.17 7.91 12.01
C CYS A 109 13.60 8.69 13.27
N SER A 110 12.89 9.78 13.57
CA SER A 110 13.10 10.54 14.81
C SER A 110 12.58 9.75 16.01
N ALA A 111 13.11 10.03 17.21
CA ALA A 111 12.64 9.39 18.44
C ALA A 111 11.13 9.59 18.67
N GLN A 112 10.59 10.75 18.31
CA GLN A 112 9.16 11.05 18.42
C GLN A 112 8.32 10.18 17.47
N ARG A 113 8.73 10.05 16.20
CA ARG A 113 8.06 9.20 15.22
C ARG A 113 8.17 7.72 15.62
N ALA A 114 9.32 7.27 16.08
CA ALA A 114 9.51 5.91 16.57
C ALA A 114 8.58 5.60 17.75
N ARG A 115 8.48 6.52 18.72
CA ARG A 115 7.55 6.38 19.84
C ARG A 115 6.09 6.28 19.37
N PHE A 116 5.66 7.13 18.43
CA PHE A 116 4.32 7.08 17.87
C PHE A 116 4.04 5.73 17.20
N ILE A 117 4.96 5.24 16.36
CA ILE A 117 4.81 3.94 15.69
C ILE A 117 4.69 2.80 16.71
N LEU A 118 5.53 2.78 17.75
CA LEU A 118 5.44 1.76 18.79
C LEU A 118 4.10 1.80 19.54
N GLN A 119 3.56 3.00 19.79
CA GLN A 119 2.23 3.17 20.36
C GLN A 119 1.14 2.64 19.42
N SER A 120 1.23 2.93 18.12
CA SER A 120 0.29 2.41 17.11
C SER A 120 0.35 0.88 17.00
N ILE A 121 1.55 0.28 17.01
CA ILE A 121 1.73 -1.18 17.00
C ILE A 121 1.08 -1.82 18.23
N ARG A 122 1.29 -1.24 19.41
CA ARG A 122 0.66 -1.73 20.66
C ARG A 122 -0.86 -1.67 20.57
N CYS A 123 -1.41 -0.52 20.15
CA CYS A 123 -2.85 -0.34 20.00
C CYS A 123 -3.45 -1.36 19.02
N LEU A 124 -2.80 -1.61 17.88
CA LEU A 124 -3.22 -2.63 16.92
C LEU A 124 -3.12 -4.04 17.51
N GLY A 125 -2.04 -4.32 18.24
CA GLY A 125 -1.83 -5.59 18.94
C GLY A 125 -2.96 -5.90 19.92
N ASP A 126 -3.36 -4.91 20.72
CA ASP A 126 -4.47 -5.03 21.67
C ASP A 126 -5.82 -5.24 20.95
N GLU A 127 -6.06 -4.52 19.84
CA GLU A 127 -7.28 -4.67 19.03
C GLU A 127 -7.37 -6.07 18.39
N LEU A 128 -6.26 -6.58 17.86
CA LEU A 128 -6.18 -7.92 17.29
C LEU A 128 -6.32 -9.01 18.35
N ALA A 129 -5.70 -8.82 19.53
CA ALA A 129 -5.81 -9.76 20.64
C ALA A 129 -7.27 -9.92 21.09
N GLY A 130 -8.03 -8.83 21.14
CA GLY A 130 -9.48 -8.86 21.39
C GLY A 130 -10.29 -9.62 20.33
N LYS A 131 -9.71 -9.88 19.16
CA LYS A 131 -10.29 -10.68 18.07
C LYS A 131 -9.68 -12.09 17.96
N GLY A 132 -8.85 -12.49 18.92
CA GLY A 132 -8.21 -13.81 18.95
C GLY A 132 -7.00 -13.96 18.02
N VAL A 133 -6.46 -12.84 17.50
CA VAL A 133 -5.26 -12.85 16.65
C VAL A 133 -4.13 -12.14 17.38
N GLN A 134 -2.94 -12.75 17.41
CA GLN A 134 -1.75 -12.09 17.97
C GLN A 134 -0.95 -11.40 16.87
N LEU A 135 -0.63 -10.11 17.06
CA LEU A 135 0.32 -9.40 16.22
C LEU A 135 1.76 -9.81 16.57
N GLN A 136 2.46 -10.43 15.62
CA GLN A 136 3.88 -10.75 15.76
C GLN A 136 4.72 -9.55 15.34
N VAL A 137 5.60 -9.07 16.23
CA VAL A 137 6.48 -7.94 15.96
C VAL A 137 7.91 -8.46 15.87
N CYS A 138 8.50 -8.35 14.68
CA CYS A 138 9.86 -8.80 14.41
C CYS A 138 10.80 -7.61 14.24
N TYR A 139 12.07 -7.79 14.57
CA TYR A 139 13.14 -6.84 14.26
C TYR A 139 14.10 -7.44 13.25
N GLY A 140 14.28 -6.80 12.09
CA GLY A 140 15.14 -7.32 11.03
C GLY A 140 14.67 -6.97 9.63
N LEU A 141 15.31 -7.54 8.62
CA LEU A 141 14.98 -7.29 7.22
C LEU A 141 13.70 -8.06 6.82
N PRO A 142 12.69 -7.42 6.22
CA PRO A 142 11.46 -8.11 5.79
C PRO A 142 11.73 -9.35 4.94
N GLU A 143 12.66 -9.28 3.99
CA GLU A 143 13.02 -10.40 3.13
C GLU A 143 13.71 -11.55 3.89
N THR A 144 14.37 -11.28 5.01
CA THR A 144 14.93 -12.32 5.89
C THR A 144 13.85 -12.95 6.77
N ILE A 145 12.96 -12.12 7.34
CA ILE A 145 11.88 -12.58 8.22
C ILE A 145 10.85 -13.40 7.44
N PHE A 146 10.32 -12.86 6.33
CA PHE A 146 9.38 -13.60 5.48
C PHE A 146 10.06 -14.75 4.74
N GLY A 147 11.37 -14.62 4.50
CA GLY A 147 12.18 -15.72 4.00
C GLY A 147 12.33 -16.88 4.97
N ALA A 148 12.05 -16.73 6.26
CA ALA A 148 12.07 -17.83 7.22
C ALA A 148 10.73 -18.56 7.32
N LEU A 149 9.67 -18.07 6.66
CA LEU A 149 8.35 -18.70 6.69
C LEU A 149 8.36 -20.10 6.04
N PRO A 150 7.39 -20.97 6.41
CA PRO A 150 7.20 -22.26 5.77
C PRO A 150 6.99 -22.15 4.26
N GLU A 151 7.32 -23.21 3.53
CA GLU A 151 7.09 -23.29 2.08
C GLU A 151 5.60 -23.12 1.74
N GLY A 152 5.33 -22.44 0.63
CA GLY A 152 3.96 -22.14 0.21
C GLY A 152 3.27 -21.02 0.99
N SER A 153 3.96 -20.29 1.87
CA SER A 153 3.37 -19.15 2.58
C SER A 153 2.95 -18.03 1.61
N THR A 154 1.78 -17.45 1.87
CA THR A 154 1.28 -16.30 1.11
C THR A 154 1.38 -15.07 2.00
N VAL A 155 2.16 -14.08 1.60
CA VAL A 155 2.26 -12.80 2.31
C VAL A 155 1.38 -11.79 1.58
N VAL A 156 0.50 -11.11 2.30
CA VAL A 156 -0.37 -10.07 1.77
C VAL A 156 0.01 -8.75 2.41
N CYS A 157 0.29 -7.72 1.61
CA CYS A 157 0.67 -6.41 2.12
C CYS A 157 0.01 -5.27 1.36
N LEU A 158 0.04 -4.10 1.99
CA LEU A 158 -0.24 -2.84 1.34
C LEU A 158 0.79 -2.57 0.24
N GLN A 159 0.32 -2.35 -0.99
CA GLN A 159 1.14 -1.96 -2.13
C GLN A 159 1.74 -0.57 -1.90
N GLU A 160 3.05 -0.45 -2.00
CA GLU A 160 3.69 0.85 -2.10
C GLU A 160 3.54 1.43 -3.52
N PRO A 161 2.98 2.65 -3.68
CA PRO A 161 2.83 3.26 -4.99
C PRO A 161 4.05 4.06 -5.46
N VAL A 162 4.88 4.58 -4.54
CA VAL A 162 5.86 5.63 -4.88
C VAL A 162 7.25 5.40 -4.29
N SER A 163 7.37 5.02 -3.02
CA SER A 163 8.69 4.97 -2.37
C SER A 163 9.57 3.86 -2.95
N VAL A 164 10.62 4.23 -3.68
CA VAL A 164 11.63 3.31 -4.24
C VAL A 164 12.17 2.33 -3.18
N GLU A 165 12.38 2.83 -1.97
CA GLU A 165 12.92 2.04 -0.86
C GLU A 165 11.97 0.93 -0.45
N CYS A 166 10.67 1.23 -0.44
CA CYS A 166 9.62 0.29 -0.10
C CYS A 166 9.32 -0.67 -1.26
N THR A 167 9.30 -0.19 -2.50
CA THR A 167 9.09 -1.05 -3.68
C THR A 167 10.23 -2.07 -3.85
N ASP A 168 11.46 -1.67 -3.55
CA ASP A 168 12.62 -2.58 -3.55
C ASP A 168 12.50 -3.66 -2.45
N ILE A 169 12.04 -3.28 -1.25
CA ILE A 169 11.78 -4.25 -0.17
C ILE A 169 10.71 -5.24 -0.61
N GLU A 170 9.62 -4.77 -1.22
CA GLU A 170 8.58 -5.65 -1.75
C GLU A 170 9.12 -6.60 -2.83
N ALA A 171 9.98 -6.10 -3.74
CA ALA A 171 10.62 -6.92 -4.76
C ALA A 171 11.54 -7.99 -4.14
N ASN A 172 12.32 -7.64 -3.13
CA ASN A 172 13.17 -8.58 -2.40
C ASN A 172 12.33 -9.66 -1.69
N VAL A 173 11.27 -9.27 -1.00
CA VAL A 173 10.35 -10.20 -0.31
C VAL A 173 9.70 -11.14 -1.32
N GLN A 174 9.21 -10.61 -2.45
CA GLN A 174 8.65 -11.44 -3.53
C GLN A 174 9.67 -12.46 -4.05
N ALA A 175 10.92 -12.04 -4.30
CA ALA A 175 11.96 -12.91 -4.81
C ALA A 175 12.31 -14.04 -3.82
N VAL A 176 12.32 -13.75 -2.51
CA VAL A 176 12.60 -14.75 -1.48
C VAL A 176 11.43 -15.73 -1.30
N LEU A 177 10.19 -15.23 -1.30
CA LEU A 177 9.00 -16.09 -1.20
C LEU A 177 8.88 -17.02 -2.42
N ALA A 178 9.13 -16.51 -3.63
CA ALA A 178 9.08 -17.31 -4.85
C ALA A 178 10.06 -18.49 -4.83
N LYS A 179 11.26 -18.31 -4.25
CA LYS A 179 12.25 -19.41 -4.08
C LYS A 179 11.75 -20.53 -3.16
N ARG A 180 10.77 -20.27 -2.31
CA ARG A 180 10.15 -21.22 -1.36
C ARG A 180 8.74 -21.66 -1.77
N GLY A 181 8.36 -21.41 -3.02
CA GLY A 181 7.02 -21.70 -3.53
C GLY A 181 5.90 -20.86 -2.89
N GLY A 182 6.24 -19.79 -2.19
CA GLY A 182 5.29 -18.81 -1.65
C GLY A 182 5.02 -17.67 -2.62
N SER A 183 4.11 -16.77 -2.24
CA SER A 183 3.73 -15.62 -3.05
C SER A 183 3.59 -14.33 -2.22
N LEU A 184 3.87 -13.19 -2.85
CA LEU A 184 3.56 -11.87 -2.30
C LEU A 184 2.37 -11.29 -3.06
N VAL A 185 1.26 -11.09 -2.35
CA VAL A 185 0.06 -10.43 -2.85
C VAL A 185 0.08 -8.98 -2.37
N ARG A 186 -0.12 -8.05 -3.29
CA ARG A 186 -0.15 -6.61 -3.00
C ARG A 186 -1.54 -6.08 -3.26
N ASP A 187 -2.12 -5.43 -2.27
CA ASP A 187 -3.41 -4.75 -2.40
C ASP A 187 -3.20 -3.24 -2.29
N TRP A 188 -3.92 -2.44 -3.08
CA TRP A 188 -3.78 -0.98 -3.07
C TRP A 188 -4.13 -0.38 -1.70
N GLY A 189 -4.96 -1.08 -0.92
CA GLY A 189 -5.40 -0.60 0.37
C GLY A 189 -6.43 0.52 0.25
N ALA A 190 -6.82 1.03 1.42
CA ALA A 190 -7.48 2.32 1.56
C ALA A 190 -6.43 3.38 1.98
N MET A 191 -5.47 3.67 1.09
CA MET A 191 -4.46 4.74 1.29
C MET A 191 -5.00 6.13 0.91
N SER A 192 -5.91 6.17 -0.06
CA SER A 192 -6.51 7.37 -0.62
C SER A 192 -8.02 7.28 -0.53
N LEU A 193 -8.67 8.44 -0.37
CA LEU A 193 -10.14 8.54 -0.33
C LEU A 193 -10.79 8.03 -1.61
N TYR A 194 -10.15 8.26 -2.75
CA TYR A 194 -10.54 7.73 -4.04
C TYR A 194 -9.71 6.47 -4.34
N HIS A 195 -10.38 5.38 -4.70
CA HIS A 195 -9.69 4.18 -5.14
C HIS A 195 -9.12 4.41 -6.53
N ARG A 196 -7.89 3.92 -6.80
CA ARG A 196 -7.20 4.18 -8.08
C ARG A 196 -8.00 3.72 -9.30
N ASP A 197 -8.74 2.62 -9.15
CA ASP A 197 -9.50 2.00 -10.25
C ASP A 197 -10.82 2.73 -10.51
N ASP A 198 -11.27 3.58 -9.58
CA ASP A 198 -12.47 4.40 -9.74
C ASP A 198 -12.17 5.77 -10.33
N LEU A 199 -10.89 6.16 -10.41
CA LEU A 199 -10.49 7.45 -10.95
C LEU A 199 -10.94 7.58 -12.42
N PRO A 200 -11.40 8.77 -12.84
CA PRO A 200 -11.83 9.02 -14.22
C PRO A 200 -10.65 9.17 -15.20
N PHE A 201 -9.43 8.90 -14.74
CA PHE A 201 -8.19 8.92 -15.51
C PHE A 201 -7.23 7.84 -14.98
N ARG A 202 -6.24 7.47 -15.79
CA ARG A 202 -5.18 6.54 -15.36
C ARG A 202 -3.95 7.28 -14.86
N LEU A 203 -3.33 6.74 -13.81
CA LEU A 203 -2.10 7.30 -13.23
C LEU A 203 -0.87 7.15 -14.15
N GLN A 204 -0.88 6.19 -15.07
CA GLN A 204 0.27 5.85 -15.93
C GLN A 204 0.25 6.57 -17.29
N ASP A 205 -0.90 7.07 -17.73
CA ASP A 205 -1.09 7.55 -19.10
C ASP A 205 -0.71 9.04 -19.28
N GLY A 206 -0.23 9.70 -18.21
CA GLY A 206 0.09 11.14 -18.22
C GLY A 206 -1.13 12.06 -18.40
N GLN A 207 -2.34 11.49 -18.44
CA GLN A 207 -3.61 12.19 -18.63
C GLN A 207 -4.28 12.60 -17.30
N TYR A 208 -3.51 12.60 -16.21
CA TYR A 208 -4.02 13.08 -14.92
C TYR A 208 -3.96 14.61 -14.84
N PRO A 209 -4.85 15.23 -14.06
CA PRO A 209 -4.88 16.68 -13.87
C PRO A 209 -3.54 17.26 -13.40
N ASN A 210 -3.15 18.42 -13.94
CA ASN A 210 -1.86 19.06 -13.64
C ASN A 210 -1.92 20.01 -12.43
N SER A 211 -3.10 20.20 -11.84
CA SER A 211 -3.31 21.01 -10.64
C SER A 211 -4.36 20.41 -9.72
N PHE A 212 -4.30 20.72 -8.42
CA PHE A 212 -5.32 20.29 -7.45
C PHE A 212 -6.72 20.81 -7.78
N THR A 213 -6.82 22.02 -8.34
CA THR A 213 -8.09 22.60 -8.76
C THR A 213 -8.70 21.81 -9.92
N GLU A 214 -7.90 21.49 -10.95
CA GLU A 214 -8.34 20.64 -12.06
C GLU A 214 -8.69 19.23 -11.60
N LEU A 215 -7.95 18.68 -10.64
CA LEU A 215 -8.27 17.41 -10.00
C LEU A 215 -9.62 17.45 -9.29
N GLY A 216 -9.89 18.50 -8.53
CA GLY A 216 -11.18 18.73 -7.88
C GLY A 216 -12.34 18.69 -8.87
N TYR A 217 -12.24 19.48 -9.95
CA TYR A 217 -13.25 19.47 -11.01
C TYR A 217 -13.38 18.09 -11.65
N THR A 218 -12.27 17.44 -11.98
CA THR A 218 -12.27 16.12 -12.63
C THR A 218 -12.93 15.04 -11.76
N LEU A 219 -12.80 15.14 -10.44
CA LEU A 219 -13.45 14.24 -9.47
C LEU A 219 -14.93 14.59 -9.23
N GLY A 220 -15.44 15.67 -9.84
CA GLY A 220 -16.82 16.10 -9.77
C GLY A 220 -17.16 17.07 -8.63
N TRP A 221 -16.17 17.78 -8.08
CA TRP A 221 -16.41 18.86 -7.12
C TRP A 221 -16.72 20.18 -7.82
N ASP A 222 -17.71 20.92 -7.32
CA ASP A 222 -18.04 22.25 -7.83
C ASP A 222 -17.00 23.29 -7.42
N ASP A 223 -16.53 23.22 -6.18
CA ASP A 223 -15.40 23.99 -5.65
C ASP A 223 -14.84 23.30 -4.40
N ILE A 224 -13.65 22.68 -4.52
CA ILE A 224 -13.00 21.99 -3.39
C ILE A 224 -12.65 22.90 -2.22
N TRP A 225 -12.61 24.23 -2.41
CA TRP A 225 -12.19 25.18 -1.39
C TRP A 225 -13.34 25.70 -0.54
N SER A 226 -14.52 25.90 -1.15
CA SER A 226 -15.58 26.69 -0.52
C SER A 226 -16.92 25.97 -0.40
N MET A 227 -17.17 24.92 -1.20
CA MET A 227 -18.49 24.25 -1.21
C MET A 227 -18.37 22.73 -1.31
N PRO A 228 -19.08 21.96 -0.45
CA PRO A 228 -19.06 20.51 -0.50
C PRO A 228 -19.90 19.90 -1.64
N GLY A 229 -20.37 20.74 -2.59
CA GLY A 229 -21.21 20.34 -3.72
C GLY A 229 -20.47 19.39 -4.66
N ARG A 230 -21.15 18.31 -5.05
CA ARG A 230 -20.66 17.34 -6.04
C ARG A 230 -21.74 17.07 -7.09
N GLY A 231 -21.32 16.98 -8.34
CA GLY A 231 -22.21 16.63 -9.45
C GLY A 231 -22.63 15.15 -9.42
N ASP A 232 -23.70 14.82 -10.12
CA ASP A 232 -24.23 13.44 -10.22
C ASP A 232 -23.25 12.44 -10.85
N TRP A 233 -22.27 12.94 -11.60
CA TRP A 233 -21.20 12.18 -12.26
C TRP A 233 -19.92 12.09 -11.41
N ALA A 234 -19.95 12.59 -10.17
CA ALA A 234 -18.77 12.64 -9.31
C ALA A 234 -18.19 11.24 -9.08
N THR A 235 -16.86 11.20 -9.01
CA THR A 235 -16.14 9.96 -8.75
C THR A 235 -16.58 9.39 -7.40
N PRO A 236 -16.88 8.09 -7.30
CA PRO A 236 -17.29 7.50 -6.04
C PRO A 236 -16.16 7.54 -5.02
N VAL A 237 -16.54 7.73 -3.77
CA VAL A 237 -15.67 7.55 -2.60
C VAL A 237 -16.06 6.22 -1.97
N ARG A 238 -15.07 5.35 -1.73
CA ARG A 238 -15.29 4.06 -1.07
C ARG A 238 -15.16 4.19 0.44
#